data_AF-A0A2A5DC60-F1
#
_entry.id   AF-A0A2A5DC60-F1
#
_cell.length_a   1.000
_cell.length_b   1.000
_cell.length_c   1.000
_cell.angle_alpha   90.00
_cell.angle_beta   90.00
_cell.angle_gamma   90.00
#
_symmetry.space_group_name_H-M   'P 1'
#
loop_
_entity.id
_entity.type
_entity.pdbx_description
1 polymer ?
#
loop_
_entity_poly.entity_id
_entity_poly.type
_entity_poly.pdbx_seq_one_letter_code
_entity_poly.pdbx_strand_id
1 'polypeptide(L)'
;MQENHKNEQYFFNEKSQKELTGFLGNFNSICCLCTPSLGTHLESAKNNFTILDIDKRFENSKYFKFYDINKPRWLDHTFEVIICDPPFFNISLSTLFKAIRQLSHNNFEQKVMISYLSRRSNNIVNTFSKFNLNQSGYFPTYKTVQNCEKNDIEFFSNFKVNINQKD
;
A
#
# COMPACT_ATOMS: atom_id res chain seq x y z
N MET A 1 -8.16 13.74 11.33
CA MET A 1 -7.65 13.94 9.95
C MET A 1 -8.72 13.50 8.96
N GLN A 2 -8.97 14.26 7.89
CA GLN A 2 -10.03 13.98 6.91
C GLN A 2 -9.43 13.52 5.57
N GLU A 3 -10.13 12.64 4.87
CA GLU A 3 -9.78 12.16 3.53
C GLU A 3 -9.75 13.31 2.51
N ASN A 4 -8.89 13.20 1.50
CA ASN A 4 -8.86 14.12 0.37
C ASN A 4 -9.17 13.37 -0.94
N HIS A 5 -10.45 13.29 -1.29
CA HIS A 5 -10.91 12.57 -2.48
C HIS A 5 -10.44 13.18 -3.80
N LYS A 6 -10.04 14.47 -3.83
CA LYS A 6 -9.40 15.06 -5.03
C LYS A 6 -8.07 14.40 -5.37
N ASN A 7 -7.40 13.85 -4.36
CA ASN A 7 -6.16 13.09 -4.50
C ASN A 7 -6.41 11.58 -4.48
N GLU A 8 -7.67 11.14 -4.57
CA GLU A 8 -8.12 9.75 -4.37
C GLU A 8 -7.63 9.12 -3.06
N GLN A 9 -7.48 9.95 -2.03
CA GLN A 9 -7.10 9.47 -0.71
C GLN A 9 -8.33 8.91 0.00
N TYR A 10 -8.40 7.59 0.07
CA TYR A 10 -9.39 6.85 0.85
C TYR A 10 -8.69 6.17 2.02
N PHE A 11 -9.30 6.18 3.20
CA PHE A 11 -8.73 5.52 4.37
C PHE A 11 -9.43 4.18 4.59
N PHE A 12 -8.62 3.16 4.86
CA PHE A 12 -9.10 1.91 5.43
C PHE A 12 -9.97 2.18 6.67
N ASN A 13 -11.02 1.39 6.86
CA ASN A 13 -11.79 1.44 8.11
C ASN A 13 -11.00 0.82 9.27
N GLU A 14 -11.55 0.89 10.48
CA GLU A 14 -10.87 0.42 11.68
C GLU A 14 -10.57 -1.09 11.66
N LYS A 15 -11.48 -1.91 11.09
CA LYS A 15 -11.29 -3.36 10.95
C LYS A 15 -10.05 -3.65 10.10
N SER A 16 -10.00 -3.12 8.88
CA SER A 16 -8.88 -3.33 7.97
C SER A 16 -7.59 -2.71 8.49
N GLN A 17 -7.63 -1.54 9.15
CA GLN A 17 -6.44 -0.96 9.79
C GLN A 17 -5.87 -1.87 10.88
N LYS A 18 -6.72 -2.44 11.73
CA LYS A 18 -6.29 -3.36 12.80
C LYS A 18 -5.71 -4.66 12.24
N GLU A 19 -6.37 -5.25 11.27
CA GLU A 19 -5.91 -6.47 10.59
C GLU A 19 -4.56 -6.28 9.90
N LEU A 20 -4.44 -5.21 9.10
CA LEU A 20 -3.20 -4.86 8.41
C LEU A 20 -2.08 -4.54 9.39
N THR A 21 -2.35 -3.77 10.45
CA THR A 21 -1.35 -3.44 11.47
C THR A 21 -0.85 -4.70 12.18
N GLY A 22 -1.75 -5.61 12.55
CA GLY A 22 -1.39 -6.88 13.19
C GLY A 22 -0.57 -7.79 12.27
N PHE A 23 -0.91 -7.85 11.00
CA PHE A 23 -0.16 -8.62 10.01
C PHE A 23 1.21 -8.01 9.71
N LEU A 24 1.27 -6.70 9.47
CA LEU A 24 2.50 -5.98 9.15
C LEU A 24 3.47 -5.95 10.32
N GLY A 25 3.00 -6.05 11.56
CA GLY A 25 3.85 -6.14 12.75
C GLY A 25 4.78 -7.37 12.78
N ASN A 26 4.63 -8.33 11.87
CA ASN A 26 5.56 -9.45 11.70
C ASN A 26 6.82 -9.10 10.89
N PHE A 27 6.90 -7.88 10.33
CA PHE A 27 8.03 -7.42 9.52
C PHE A 27 8.85 -6.37 10.29
N ASN A 28 10.17 -6.38 10.09
CA ASN A 28 11.10 -5.51 10.83
C ASN A 28 11.29 -4.13 10.17
N SER A 29 10.84 -3.95 8.93
CA SER A 29 10.95 -2.69 8.18
C SER A 29 9.83 -2.61 7.15
N ILE A 30 8.88 -1.71 7.37
CA ILE A 30 7.67 -1.56 6.57
C ILE A 30 7.72 -0.24 5.78
N CYS A 31 7.45 -0.29 4.48
CA CYS A 31 7.19 0.91 3.68
C CYS A 31 5.68 1.06 3.44
N CYS A 32 5.08 2.12 3.97
CA CYS A 32 3.72 2.55 3.69
C CYS A 32 3.72 3.55 2.53
N LEU A 33 3.56 3.08 1.29
CA LEU A 33 3.51 3.90 0.09
C LEU A 33 2.06 4.28 -0.26
N CYS A 34 1.76 5.57 -0.35
CA CYS A 34 0.40 6.07 -0.63
C CYS A 34 -0.65 5.65 0.43
N THR A 35 -0.25 5.13 1.59
CA THR A 35 -1.15 4.67 2.66
C THR A 35 -0.81 5.32 4.02
N PRO A 36 -0.84 6.66 4.11
CA PRO A 36 -0.25 7.37 5.24
C PRO A 36 -1.06 7.19 6.52
N SER A 37 -2.39 6.96 6.42
CA SER A 37 -3.23 6.61 7.57
C SER A 37 -2.86 5.27 8.20
N LEU A 38 -2.40 4.29 7.41
CA LEU A 38 -1.93 3.01 7.97
C LEU A 38 -0.62 3.21 8.74
N GLY A 39 0.28 4.05 8.22
CA GLY A 39 1.50 4.44 8.93
C GLY A 39 1.21 5.05 10.31
N THR A 40 0.21 5.92 10.43
CA THR A 40 -0.18 6.47 11.74
C THR A 40 -0.71 5.41 12.72
N HIS A 41 -1.28 4.31 12.22
CA HIS A 41 -1.71 3.19 13.07
C HIS A 41 -0.52 2.32 13.51
N LEU A 42 0.45 2.10 12.61
CA LEU A 42 1.70 1.39 12.93
C LEU A 42 2.54 2.14 13.98
N GLU A 43 2.48 3.48 14.02
CA GLU A 43 3.14 4.29 15.04
C GLU A 43 2.68 3.92 16.45
N SER A 44 1.36 3.82 16.65
CA SER A 44 0.76 3.42 17.92
C SER A 44 1.17 2.01 18.35
N ALA A 45 1.49 1.14 17.39
CA ALA A 45 1.93 -0.23 17.62
C ALA A 45 3.46 -0.38 17.79
N LYS A 46 4.23 0.72 17.77
CA LYS A 46 5.71 0.74 17.90
C LYS A 46 6.46 -0.09 16.85
N ASN A 47 5.88 -0.25 15.67
CA ASN A 47 6.56 -0.92 14.55
C ASN A 47 7.63 0.00 13.93
N ASN A 48 8.57 -0.60 13.20
CA ASN A 48 9.53 0.15 12.39
C ASN A 48 8.99 0.31 10.96
N PHE A 49 8.65 1.54 10.59
CA PHE A 49 8.02 1.84 9.30
C PHE A 49 8.47 3.20 8.75
N THR A 50 8.23 3.41 7.46
CA THR A 50 8.38 4.69 6.77
C THR A 50 7.11 4.98 5.99
N ILE A 51 6.60 6.21 6.09
CA ILE A 51 5.48 6.70 5.29
C ILE A 51 6.05 7.45 4.08
N LEU A 52 5.65 7.01 2.89
CA LEU A 52 5.99 7.65 1.61
C LEU A 52 4.70 8.17 0.97
N ASP A 53 4.50 9.49 1.02
CA ASP A 53 3.30 10.11 0.46
C ASP A 53 3.58 11.56 0.00
N ILE A 54 2.67 12.12 -0.82
CA ILE A 54 2.66 13.52 -1.23
C ILE A 54 1.94 14.42 -0.21
N ASP A 55 1.11 13.83 0.65
CA ASP A 55 0.29 14.54 1.61
C ASP A 55 1.12 15.04 2.80
N LYS A 56 1.55 16.30 2.71
CA LYS A 56 2.33 16.97 3.76
C LYS A 56 1.60 17.14 5.09
N ARG A 57 0.30 16.86 5.19
CA ARG A 57 -0.40 16.88 6.49
C ARG A 57 0.19 15.87 7.48
N PHE A 58 0.93 14.87 7.00
CA PHE A 58 1.63 13.87 7.80
C PHE A 58 3.09 14.24 8.12
N GLU A 59 3.59 15.39 7.69
CA GLU A 59 5.01 15.76 7.79
C GLU A 59 5.52 15.93 9.23
N ASN A 60 4.62 16.12 10.19
CA ASN A 60 4.95 16.16 11.61
C ASN A 60 5.32 14.78 12.19
N SER A 61 5.00 13.68 11.49
CA SER A 61 5.48 12.34 11.89
C SER A 61 6.94 12.18 11.49
N LYS A 62 7.79 11.79 12.44
CA LYS A 62 9.22 11.51 12.15
C LYS A 62 9.44 10.34 11.18
N TYR A 63 8.39 9.53 10.94
CA TYR A 63 8.42 8.41 9.99
C TYR A 63 8.02 8.84 8.57
N PHE A 64 7.54 10.07 8.39
CA PHE A 64 7.14 10.59 7.09
C PHE A 64 8.34 11.04 6.26
N LYS A 65 8.34 10.66 4.99
CA LYS A 65 9.21 11.21 3.97
C LYS A 65 8.36 11.58 2.77
N PHE A 66 8.46 12.84 2.33
CA PHE A 66 7.81 13.27 1.11
C PHE A 66 8.28 12.41 -0.07
N TYR A 67 7.32 11.83 -0.79
CA TYR A 67 7.57 10.96 -1.93
C TYR A 67 6.47 11.14 -2.97
N ASP A 68 6.83 11.73 -4.10
CA ASP A 68 5.95 11.81 -5.27
C ASP A 68 6.15 10.59 -6.14
N ILE A 69 5.15 9.71 -6.15
CA ILE A 69 5.15 8.47 -6.93
C ILE A 69 5.18 8.71 -8.45
N ASN A 70 4.78 9.89 -8.93
CA ASN A 70 4.94 10.27 -10.34
C ASN A 70 6.39 10.61 -10.70
N LYS A 71 7.21 10.90 -9.69
CA LYS A 71 8.65 11.20 -9.81
C LYS A 71 9.44 10.22 -8.93
N PRO A 72 9.36 8.91 -9.22
CA PRO A 72 9.96 7.90 -8.36
C PRO A 72 11.47 8.10 -8.27
N ARG A 73 11.97 8.10 -7.04
CA ARG A 73 13.39 8.28 -6.72
C ARG A 73 13.90 7.10 -5.92
N TRP A 74 15.20 6.88 -6.03
CA TRP A 74 15.95 5.93 -5.20
C TRP A 74 15.95 6.39 -3.73
N LEU A 75 15.92 5.43 -2.81
CA LEU A 75 16.09 5.65 -1.37
C LEU A 75 17.23 4.75 -0.90
N ASP A 76 18.15 5.25 -0.07
CA ASP A 76 19.39 4.51 0.29
C ASP A 76 19.20 3.35 1.28
N HIS A 77 17.95 3.00 1.62
CA HIS A 77 17.62 1.92 2.54
C HIS A 77 16.58 1.01 1.90
N THR A 78 16.59 -0.26 2.33
CA THR A 78 15.67 -1.29 1.88
C THR A 78 14.56 -1.53 2.90
N PHE A 79 13.46 -2.13 2.44
CA PHE A 79 12.34 -2.51 3.28
C PHE A 79 12.18 -4.03 3.28
N GLU A 80 11.67 -4.58 4.37
CA GLU A 80 11.30 -6.00 4.38
C GLU A 80 10.00 -6.21 3.60
N VAL A 81 9.06 -5.25 3.69
CA VAL A 81 7.80 -5.26 2.96
C VAL A 81 7.42 -3.85 2.49
N ILE A 82 6.89 -3.76 1.27
CA ILE A 82 6.24 -2.55 0.75
C ILE A 82 4.74 -2.81 0.67
N ILE A 83 3.95 -2.04 1.42
CA ILE A 83 2.51 -1.99 1.27
C ILE A 83 2.12 -0.70 0.55
N CYS A 84 1.25 -0.82 -0.45
CA CYS A 84 0.84 0.30 -1.29
C CYS A 84 -0.66 0.36 -1.48
N ASP A 85 -1.24 1.55 -1.29
CA ASP A 85 -2.63 1.87 -1.63
C ASP A 85 -2.64 3.09 -2.58
N PRO A 86 -2.37 2.88 -3.87
CA PRO A 86 -2.15 3.99 -4.79
C PRO A 86 -3.48 4.66 -5.18
N PRO A 87 -3.48 5.98 -5.49
CA PRO A 87 -4.60 6.60 -6.20
C PRO A 87 -4.67 6.08 -7.64
N PHE A 88 -5.34 4.94 -7.82
CA PHE A 88 -5.24 4.09 -9.00
C PHE A 88 -5.97 4.61 -10.26
N PHE A 89 -6.75 5.69 -10.19
CA PHE A 89 -7.23 6.36 -11.40
C PHE A 89 -6.30 7.50 -11.82
N ASN A 90 -5.56 8.10 -10.86
CA ASN A 90 -4.60 9.17 -11.13
C ASN A 90 -3.19 8.66 -11.47
N ILE A 91 -2.89 7.39 -11.16
CA ILE A 91 -1.57 6.79 -11.41
C ILE A 91 -1.68 5.62 -12.39
N SER A 92 -0.87 5.66 -13.45
CA SER A 92 -0.74 4.53 -14.36
C SER A 92 -0.01 3.35 -13.69
N LEU A 93 -0.39 2.12 -14.02
CA LEU A 93 0.31 0.91 -13.54
C LEU A 93 1.80 0.93 -13.90
N SER A 94 2.18 1.53 -15.03
CA SER A 94 3.60 1.67 -15.43
C SER A 94 4.38 2.60 -14.50
N THR A 95 3.75 3.67 -14.01
CA THR A 95 4.32 4.60 -13.04
C THR A 95 4.47 3.92 -11.69
N LEU A 96 3.40 3.23 -11.23
CA LEU A 96 3.43 2.44 -10.00
C LEU A 96 4.54 1.38 -10.03
N PHE A 97 4.68 0.65 -11.14
CA PHE A 97 5.75 -0.35 -11.32
C PHE A 97 7.14 0.28 -11.22
N LYS A 98 7.36 1.43 -11.88
CA LYS A 98 8.64 2.16 -11.78
C LYS A 98 8.94 2.57 -10.34
N ALA A 99 7.95 3.06 -9.59
CA ALA A 99 8.12 3.46 -8.20
C ALA A 99 8.48 2.27 -7.30
N ILE A 100 7.70 1.18 -7.37
CA ILE A 100 7.99 -0.05 -6.63
C ILE A 100 9.38 -0.56 -6.99
N ARG A 101 9.73 -0.66 -8.28
CA ARG A 101 11.07 -1.10 -8.72
C ARG A 101 12.21 -0.27 -8.15
N GLN A 102 12.06 1.05 -8.07
CA GLN A 102 13.07 1.94 -7.46
C GLN A 102 13.18 1.69 -5.95
N LEU A 103 12.05 1.57 -5.24
CA LEU A 103 12.03 1.28 -3.80
C LEU A 103 12.56 -0.12 -3.47
N SER A 104 12.35 -1.07 -4.37
CA SER A 104 12.87 -2.44 -4.28
C SER A 104 14.34 -2.55 -4.71
N HIS A 105 15.00 -1.45 -5.12
CA HIS A 105 16.38 -1.47 -5.62
C HIS A 105 16.58 -2.43 -6.81
N ASN A 106 15.57 -2.55 -7.67
CA ASN A 106 15.48 -3.56 -8.74
C ASN A 106 15.49 -5.03 -8.27
N ASN A 107 15.34 -5.30 -6.97
CA ASN A 107 15.12 -6.64 -6.44
C ASN A 107 13.66 -7.06 -6.64
N PHE A 108 13.41 -7.99 -7.55
CA PHE A 108 12.07 -8.48 -7.85
C PHE A 108 11.54 -9.50 -6.83
N GLU A 109 12.39 -9.98 -5.91
CA GLU A 109 11.99 -10.81 -4.75
C GLU A 109 11.52 -9.96 -3.56
N GLN A 110 11.55 -8.63 -3.67
CA GLN A 110 11.01 -7.74 -2.63
C GLN A 110 9.57 -8.12 -2.31
N LYS A 111 9.23 -8.30 -1.03
CA LYS A 111 7.84 -8.51 -0.63
C LYS A 111 7.04 -7.23 -0.90
N VAL A 112 6.04 -7.33 -1.75
CA VAL A 112 5.18 -6.22 -2.16
C VAL A 112 3.72 -6.64 -2.03
N MET A 113 2.90 -5.73 -1.52
CA MET A 113 1.45 -5.89 -1.36
C MET A 113 0.76 -4.60 -1.81
N ILE A 114 -0.09 -4.67 -2.82
CA ILE A 114 -0.71 -3.50 -3.48
C ILE A 114 -2.23 -3.66 -3.49
N SER A 115 -2.98 -2.71 -2.95
CA SER A 115 -4.43 -2.68 -3.14
C SER A 115 -4.78 -2.14 -4.52
N TYR A 116 -5.69 -2.82 -5.21
CA TYR A 116 -6.13 -2.41 -6.53
C TYR A 116 -7.55 -2.93 -6.82
N LEU A 117 -8.21 -2.36 -7.83
CA LEU A 117 -9.56 -2.80 -8.22
C LEU A 117 -9.56 -4.28 -8.64
N SER A 118 -10.37 -5.11 -7.98
CA SER A 118 -10.49 -6.55 -8.23
C SER A 118 -10.83 -6.84 -9.69
N ARG A 119 -11.75 -6.06 -10.28
CA ARG A 119 -12.14 -6.15 -11.70
C ARG A 119 -11.03 -5.84 -12.71
N ARG A 120 -9.89 -5.30 -12.26
CA ARG A 120 -8.69 -5.02 -13.07
C ARG A 120 -7.50 -5.89 -12.66
N SER A 121 -7.74 -7.01 -11.97
CA SER A 121 -6.73 -7.98 -11.53
C SER A 121 -5.73 -8.37 -12.62
N ASN A 122 -6.21 -8.73 -13.81
CA ASN A 122 -5.34 -9.08 -14.93
C ASN A 122 -4.33 -7.98 -15.29
N ASN A 123 -4.73 -6.70 -15.20
CA ASN A 123 -3.85 -5.59 -15.56
C ASN A 123 -2.70 -5.45 -14.54
N ILE A 124 -3.01 -5.53 -13.25
CA ILE A 124 -2.00 -5.39 -12.20
C ILE A 124 -1.09 -6.63 -12.16
N VAL A 125 -1.64 -7.84 -12.23
CA VAL A 125 -0.86 -9.09 -12.27
C VAL A 125 0.09 -9.11 -13.47
N ASN A 126 -0.38 -8.78 -14.68
CA ASN A 126 0.48 -8.76 -15.86
C ASN A 126 1.59 -7.71 -15.76
N THR A 127 1.25 -6.49 -15.28
CA THR A 127 2.24 -5.41 -15.13
C THR A 127 3.30 -5.76 -14.08
N PHE A 128 2.90 -6.42 -13.01
CA PHE A 128 3.78 -6.81 -11.90
C PHE A 128 4.27 -8.27 -11.98
N SER A 129 4.17 -8.91 -13.15
CA SER A 129 4.60 -10.29 -13.38
C SER A 129 6.05 -10.55 -12.97
N LYS A 130 6.95 -9.57 -13.16
CA LYS A 130 8.34 -9.67 -12.69
C LYS A 130 8.48 -9.84 -11.18
N PHE A 131 7.58 -9.24 -10.40
CA PHE A 131 7.53 -9.40 -8.95
C PHE A 131 6.78 -10.66 -8.51
N ASN A 132 6.25 -11.47 -9.45
CA ASN A 132 5.37 -12.60 -9.16
C ASN A 132 4.14 -12.21 -8.32
N LEU A 133 3.52 -11.07 -8.64
CA LEU A 133 2.35 -10.57 -7.93
C LEU A 133 1.10 -11.34 -8.33
N ASN A 134 0.32 -11.80 -7.35
CA ASN A 134 -0.91 -12.56 -7.54
C ASN A 134 -2.01 -12.03 -6.59
N GLN A 135 -3.26 -12.42 -6.82
CA GLN A 135 -4.35 -12.22 -5.87
C GLN A 135 -3.96 -12.76 -4.49
N SER A 136 -4.17 -11.95 -3.44
CA SER A 136 -3.91 -12.39 -2.07
C SER A 136 -5.13 -13.05 -1.41
N GLY A 137 -6.33 -12.81 -1.94
CA GLY A 137 -7.60 -13.18 -1.33
C GLY A 137 -8.03 -12.27 -0.18
N TYR A 138 -7.26 -11.22 0.15
CA TYR A 138 -7.63 -10.25 1.18
C TYR A 138 -8.25 -8.99 0.57
N PHE A 139 -9.48 -8.69 1.00
CA PHE A 139 -10.29 -7.56 0.53
C PHE A 139 -10.40 -6.51 1.64
N PRO A 140 -9.61 -5.43 1.60
CA PRO A 140 -9.71 -4.38 2.59
C PRO A 140 -11.00 -3.58 2.41
N THR A 141 -11.49 -3.03 3.52
CA THR A 141 -12.67 -2.17 3.55
C THR A 141 -12.28 -0.75 3.94
N TYR A 142 -12.99 0.21 3.36
CA TYR A 142 -12.67 1.65 3.48
C TYR A 142 -13.82 2.39 4.16
N LYS A 143 -13.51 3.56 4.73
CA LYS A 143 -14.50 4.35 5.47
C LYS A 143 -15.60 4.92 4.57
N THR A 144 -15.25 5.32 3.35
CA THR A 144 -16.14 6.10 2.47
C THR A 144 -16.31 5.52 1.07
N VAL A 145 -15.57 4.46 0.72
CA VAL A 145 -15.78 3.76 -0.57
C VAL A 145 -17.08 3.00 -0.50
N GLN A 146 -17.97 3.25 -1.47
CA GLN A 146 -19.22 2.52 -1.59
C GLN A 146 -18.94 1.05 -1.87
N ASN A 147 -19.50 0.17 -1.04
CA ASN A 147 -19.39 -1.27 -1.20
C ASN A 147 -20.27 -1.74 -2.38
N CYS A 148 -19.64 -1.96 -3.54
CA CYS A 148 -20.26 -2.55 -4.71
C CYS A 148 -19.19 -3.26 -5.56
N GLU A 149 -19.59 -4.23 -6.39
CA GLU A 149 -18.65 -5.03 -7.21
C GLU A 149 -17.70 -4.18 -8.08
N LYS A 150 -18.15 -3.00 -8.53
CA LYS A 150 -17.32 -2.11 -9.36
C LYS A 150 -16.16 -1.47 -8.59
N ASN A 151 -16.33 -1.32 -7.28
CA ASN A 151 -15.41 -0.69 -6.35
C ASN A 151 -14.76 -1.71 -5.41
N ASP A 152 -14.95 -2.99 -5.67
CA ASP A 152 -14.31 -4.03 -4.90
C ASP A 152 -12.79 -3.92 -5.10
N ILE A 153 -12.07 -3.90 -3.98
CA ILE A 153 -10.63 -3.69 -3.92
C ILE A 153 -10.04 -4.91 -3.22
N GLU A 154 -9.04 -5.50 -3.85
CA GLU A 154 -8.28 -6.63 -3.33
C GLU A 154 -6.83 -6.21 -3.17
N PHE A 155 -6.14 -6.80 -2.19
CA PHE A 155 -4.68 -6.78 -2.18
C PHE A 155 -4.10 -7.84 -3.13
N PHE A 156 -3.07 -7.45 -3.86
CA PHE A 156 -2.25 -8.32 -4.69
C PHE A 156 -0.86 -8.39 -4.06
N SER A 157 -0.31 -9.59 -3.89
CA SER A 157 0.98 -9.81 -3.23
C SER A 157 1.80 -10.90 -3.88
N ASN A 158 3.11 -10.88 -3.64
CA ASN A 158 4.03 -11.96 -4.04
C ASN A 158 4.46 -12.85 -2.85
N PHE A 159 3.75 -12.72 -1.73
CA PHE A 159 3.92 -13.52 -0.53
C PHE A 159 2.56 -13.83 0.07
N LYS A 160 2.49 -14.85 0.93
CA LYS A 160 1.24 -15.27 1.56
C LYS A 160 0.75 -14.23 2.55
N VAL A 161 -0.46 -13.71 2.33
CA VAL A 161 -1.16 -12.83 3.27
C VAL A 161 -2.03 -13.67 4.20
N ASN A 162 -1.59 -13.85 5.45
CA ASN A 162 -2.31 -14.63 6.46
C ASN A 162 -3.11 -13.69 7.38
N ILE A 163 -4.05 -12.93 6.81
CA ILE A 163 -4.98 -12.13 7.58
C ILE A 163 -6.24 -12.96 7.76
N ASN A 164 -6.51 -13.39 8.99
CA ASN A 164 -7.75 -14.10 9.32
C ASN A 164 -8.91 -13.11 9.20
N GLN A 165 -9.66 -13.19 8.10
CA GLN A 165 -10.99 -12.59 8.00
C GLN A 165 -11.90 -13.40 8.93
N LYS A 166 -11.86 -13.12 10.24
CA LYS A 166 -12.91 -13.60 11.13
C LYS A 166 -14.15 -12.76 10.81
N ASP A 167 -15.20 -13.46 10.40
CA ASP A 167 -16.56 -12.94 10.24
C ASP A 167 -17.02 -12.25 11.52
#